data_AF-A0A2T7SPS6-F1
#
_entry.id   AF-A0A2T7SPS6-F1
#
_cell.length_a   1.000
_cell.length_b   1.000
_cell.length_c   1.000
_cell.angle_alpha   90.00
_cell.angle_beta   90.00
_cell.angle_gamma   90.00
#
_symmetry.space_group_name_H-M   'P 1'
#
loop_
_entity.id
_entity.type
_entity.pdbx_description
1 polymer ?
#
loop_
_entity_poly.entity_id
_entity_poly.type
_entity_poly.pdbx_seq_one_letter_code
_entity_poly.pdbx_strand_id
1 'polypeptide(L)'
;MGSGPVSPVRPINAAPSHAAPQRVESYAVAHRPSTPTEPAMTCDSRRDLGLLALRLGTGAVLAAHGSQKLFGWFGGGGIDGTAQAFETMGFRPGRPSAIASGLAEAGGGVLLALGLAAPAAGAAAGGGGGGG
;
A
#
# COMPACT_ATOMS: atom_id res chain seq x y z
N MET A 1 24.59 -75.07 -39.74
CA MET A 1 23.77 -74.93 -38.52
C MET A 1 24.61 -74.26 -37.45
N GLY A 2 24.15 -73.17 -36.84
CA GLY A 2 24.76 -72.68 -35.59
C GLY A 2 25.08 -71.19 -35.53
N SER A 3 24.03 -70.40 -35.30
CA SER A 3 24.01 -69.35 -34.27
C SER A 3 24.96 -68.16 -34.40
N GLY A 4 24.41 -67.07 -34.95
CA GLY A 4 24.99 -65.72 -34.90
C GLY A 4 25.06 -65.12 -33.48
N PRO A 5 25.64 -63.91 -33.37
CA PRO A 5 26.12 -63.37 -32.11
C PRO A 5 25.00 -62.96 -31.16
N VAL A 6 25.02 -63.53 -29.96
CA VAL A 6 24.12 -63.12 -28.86
C VAL A 6 24.77 -61.92 -28.17
N SER A 7 24.31 -60.71 -28.52
CA SER A 7 24.66 -59.48 -27.77
C SER A 7 24.08 -59.56 -26.36
N PRO A 8 24.86 -59.32 -25.29
CA PRO A 8 24.32 -59.29 -23.95
C PRO A 8 23.37 -58.10 -23.77
N VAL A 9 22.21 -58.39 -23.18
CA VAL A 9 21.20 -57.42 -22.74
C VAL A 9 21.87 -56.40 -21.82
N ARG A 10 21.81 -55.11 -22.18
CA ARG A 10 22.24 -54.01 -21.31
C ARG A 10 21.27 -53.89 -20.13
N PRO A 11 21.75 -53.76 -18.88
CA PRO A 11 20.88 -53.36 -17.78
C PRO A 11 20.35 -51.94 -18.03
N ILE A 12 19.02 -51.76 -17.97
CA ILE A 12 18.33 -50.46 -18.09
C ILE A 12 18.44 -49.61 -16.81
N ASN A 13 19.20 -50.04 -15.81
CA ASN A 13 19.31 -49.32 -14.54
C ASN A 13 20.76 -48.99 -14.21
N ALA A 14 21.33 -48.02 -14.93
CA ALA A 14 22.50 -47.29 -14.47
C ALA A 14 22.00 -46.17 -13.54
N ALA A 15 21.93 -46.50 -12.25
CA ALA A 15 21.73 -45.51 -11.21
C ALA A 15 22.84 -44.43 -11.29
N PRO A 16 22.50 -43.14 -11.12
CA PRO A 16 23.47 -42.06 -11.21
C PRO A 16 24.57 -42.22 -10.16
N SER A 17 25.80 -42.17 -10.66
CA SER A 17 27.04 -42.03 -9.90
C SER A 17 26.94 -40.84 -8.93
N HIS A 18 27.40 -41.07 -7.70
CA HIS A 18 27.56 -40.10 -6.63
C HIS A 18 27.97 -38.69 -7.10
N ALA A 19 27.05 -37.75 -6.93
CA ALA A 19 27.36 -36.36 -6.59
C ALA A 19 26.32 -35.91 -5.56
N ALA A 20 26.81 -35.40 -4.44
CA ALA A 20 26.12 -35.25 -3.17
C ALA A 20 24.74 -34.58 -3.28
N PRO A 21 23.73 -34.99 -2.48
CA PRO A 21 22.65 -34.07 -2.15
C PRO A 21 23.31 -32.88 -1.46
N GLN A 22 23.23 -31.70 -2.08
CA GLN A 22 23.32 -30.42 -1.38
C GLN A 22 22.11 -30.39 -0.43
N ARG A 23 22.27 -31.14 0.67
CA ARG A 23 21.35 -31.15 1.79
C ARG A 23 21.23 -29.70 2.21
N VAL A 24 20.01 -29.22 2.17
CA VAL A 24 19.50 -28.00 2.80
C VAL A 24 19.82 -28.00 4.30
N GLU A 25 21.10 -27.91 4.64
CA GLU A 25 21.64 -27.76 5.99
C GLU A 25 21.94 -26.26 6.19
N SER A 26 20.95 -25.43 5.88
CA SER A 26 21.06 -23.97 6.03
C SER A 26 19.81 -23.38 6.69
N TYR A 27 19.10 -24.20 7.46
CA TYR A 27 18.00 -23.76 8.33
C TYR A 27 18.10 -24.35 9.74
N ALA A 28 19.33 -24.49 10.24
CA ALA A 28 19.56 -24.85 11.64
C ALA A 28 20.87 -24.24 12.16
N VAL A 29 21.06 -22.93 11.92
CA VAL A 29 21.95 -22.18 12.81
C VAL A 29 21.18 -21.95 14.10
N ALA A 30 21.70 -22.58 15.13
CA ALA A 30 21.29 -22.52 16.53
C ALA A 30 20.60 -21.21 16.91
N HIS A 31 19.42 -21.34 17.51
CA HIS A 31 18.79 -20.34 18.35
C HIS A 31 19.72 -20.09 19.55
N ARG A 32 20.75 -19.26 19.36
CA ARG A 32 21.46 -18.65 20.49
C ARG A 32 20.47 -17.70 21.14
N PRO A 33 20.20 -17.79 22.45
CA PRO A 33 19.51 -16.71 23.13
C PRO A 33 20.45 -15.50 23.08
N SER A 34 20.27 -14.65 22.07
CA SER A 34 20.75 -13.29 22.12
C SER A 34 20.06 -12.67 23.33
N THR A 35 20.86 -12.38 24.35
CA THR A 35 20.47 -11.55 25.49
C THR A 35 19.66 -10.35 24.96
N PRO A 36 18.44 -10.07 25.45
CA PRO A 36 17.70 -8.89 25.04
C PRO A 36 18.39 -7.66 25.62
N THR A 37 19.43 -7.21 24.93
CA THR A 37 20.11 -5.94 25.18
C THR A 37 20.18 -5.26 23.84
N GLU A 38 19.05 -4.67 23.45
CA GLU A 38 18.90 -3.51 22.56
C GLU A 38 17.45 -3.50 22.03
N PRO A 39 16.70 -2.40 22.20
CA PRO A 39 15.38 -2.29 21.61
C PRO A 39 15.52 -2.23 20.09
N ALA A 40 15.25 -3.33 19.39
CA ALA A 40 15.10 -3.33 17.94
C ALA A 40 13.82 -2.56 17.56
N MET A 41 13.89 -1.23 17.57
CA MET A 41 12.79 -0.29 17.30
C MET A 41 13.14 0.67 16.16
N THR A 42 13.61 0.13 15.03
CA THR A 42 14.09 0.95 13.89
C THR A 42 13.46 0.62 12.53
N CYS A 43 12.55 -0.36 12.47
CA CYS A 43 11.63 -0.52 11.35
C CYS A 43 10.40 0.37 11.65
N ASP A 44 10.06 1.47 10.98
CA ASP A 44 10.39 1.98 9.65
C ASP A 44 10.15 3.50 9.63
N SER A 45 10.97 4.27 10.37
CA SER A 45 10.73 5.70 10.59
C SER A 45 10.66 6.51 9.29
N ARG A 46 11.34 6.06 8.23
CA ARG A 46 11.28 6.71 6.91
C ARG A 46 9.95 6.47 6.21
N ARG A 47 9.40 5.25 6.26
CA ARG A 47 8.05 4.99 5.75
C ARG A 47 7.01 5.70 6.57
N ASP A 48 7.13 5.69 7.89
CA ASP A 48 6.18 6.38 8.76
C ASP A 48 6.18 7.87 8.48
N LEU A 49 7.36 8.46 8.30
CA LEU A 49 7.51 9.85 7.86
C LEU A 49 6.96 10.07 6.45
N GLY A 50 7.18 9.14 5.53
CA GLY A 50 6.65 9.19 4.16
C GLY A 50 5.12 9.14 4.13
N LEU A 51 4.50 8.27 4.94
CA LEU A 51 3.05 8.17 5.10
C LEU A 51 2.49 9.43 5.77
N LEU A 52 3.18 9.96 6.79
CA LEU A 52 2.82 11.23 7.42
C LEU A 52 2.86 12.38 6.40
N ALA A 53 3.95 12.50 5.64
CA ALA A 53 4.13 13.53 4.63
C ALA A 53 3.07 13.42 3.53
N LEU A 54 2.81 12.21 3.03
CA LEU A 54 1.77 11.96 2.03
C LEU A 54 0.40 12.37 2.55
N ARG A 55 0.10 12.04 3.82
CA ARG A 55 -1.18 12.35 4.45
C ARG A 55 -1.37 13.85 4.66
N LEU A 56 -0.36 14.53 5.20
CA LEU A 56 -0.38 15.98 5.40
C LEU A 56 -0.44 16.71 4.06
N GLY A 57 0.36 16.30 3.08
CA GLY A 57 0.38 16.91 1.75
C GLY A 57 -0.96 16.76 1.04
N THR A 58 -1.48 15.54 0.95
CA THR A 58 -2.79 15.28 0.30
C THR A 58 -3.93 15.99 1.03
N GLY A 59 -3.95 15.92 2.37
CA GLY A 59 -4.95 16.60 3.18
C GLY A 59 -4.91 18.12 3.03
N ALA A 60 -3.72 18.71 3.00
CA ALA A 60 -3.53 20.14 2.79
C ALA A 60 -4.00 20.60 1.40
N VAL A 61 -3.70 19.83 0.35
CA VAL A 61 -4.13 20.14 -1.02
C VAL A 61 -5.67 20.12 -1.14
N LEU A 62 -6.32 19.11 -0.55
CA LEU A 62 -7.78 19.03 -0.50
C LEU A 62 -8.38 20.16 0.32
N ALA A 63 -7.80 20.48 1.48
CA ALA A 63 -8.24 21.60 2.31
C ALA A 63 -8.14 22.94 1.56
N ALA A 64 -7.04 23.14 0.82
CA ALA A 64 -6.86 24.31 -0.01
C ALA A 64 -7.91 24.39 -1.14
N HIS A 65 -8.16 23.30 -1.87
CA HIS A 65 -9.21 23.25 -2.89
C HIS A 65 -10.60 23.52 -2.31
N GLY A 66 -10.95 22.88 -1.19
CA GLY A 66 -12.22 23.13 -0.51
C GLY A 66 -12.35 24.59 -0.07
N SER A 67 -11.27 25.20 0.41
CA SER A 67 -11.26 26.63 0.78
C SER A 67 -11.40 27.58 -0.41
N GLN A 68 -10.84 27.23 -1.57
CA GLN A 68 -11.06 27.95 -2.83
C GLN A 68 -12.53 27.90 -3.25
N LYS A 69 -13.17 26.74 -3.09
CA LYS A 69 -14.57 26.51 -3.46
C LYS A 69 -15.56 27.17 -2.49
N LEU A 70 -15.29 27.12 -1.18
CA LEU A 70 -16.21 27.66 -0.17
C LEU A 70 -16.00 29.16 0.06
N PHE A 71 -14.75 29.60 0.15
CA PHE A 71 -14.41 30.93 0.66
C PHE A 71 -13.70 31.81 -0.37
N GLY A 72 -13.35 31.27 -1.55
CA GLY A 72 -12.59 32.00 -2.55
C GLY A 72 -11.15 32.30 -2.14
N TRP A 73 -10.63 31.56 -1.15
CA TRP A 73 -9.25 31.74 -0.69
C TRP A 73 -8.24 31.36 -1.76
N PHE A 74 -7.01 31.87 -1.66
CA PHE A 74 -5.94 31.59 -2.63
C PHE A 74 -6.31 31.95 -4.08
N GLY A 75 -7.17 32.97 -4.28
CA GLY A 75 -7.65 33.38 -5.59
C GLY A 75 -8.73 32.48 -6.20
N GLY A 76 -9.39 31.65 -5.39
CA GLY A 76 -10.48 30.78 -5.83
C GLY A 76 -11.77 31.52 -6.17
N GLY A 77 -12.61 30.91 -7.00
CA GLY A 77 -13.89 31.50 -7.45
C GLY A 77 -15.01 31.52 -6.41
N GLY A 78 -14.77 31.00 -5.20
CA GLY A 78 -15.80 30.86 -4.16
C GLY A 78 -16.98 30.02 -4.62
N ILE A 79 -18.08 30.10 -3.87
CA ILE A 79 -19.26 29.26 -4.14
C ILE A 79 -19.84 29.58 -5.51
N ASP A 80 -19.90 30.86 -5.90
CA ASP A 80 -20.57 31.27 -7.14
C ASP A 80 -19.76 30.86 -8.38
N GLY A 81 -18.44 31.06 -8.38
CA GLY A 81 -17.58 30.61 -9.47
C GLY A 81 -17.53 29.08 -9.58
N THR A 82 -17.52 28.39 -8.45
CA THR A 82 -17.58 26.92 -8.42
C THR A 82 -18.94 26.40 -8.86
N ALA A 83 -20.03 27.08 -8.50
CA ALA A 83 -21.38 26.73 -8.94
C ALA A 83 -21.51 26.88 -10.45
N GLN A 84 -21.02 27.98 -11.04
CA GLN A 84 -20.99 28.14 -12.50
C GLN A 84 -20.18 27.03 -13.17
N ALA A 85 -19.00 26.68 -12.63
CA ALA A 85 -18.21 25.56 -13.15
C ALA A 85 -18.97 24.23 -13.07
N PHE A 86 -19.72 23.98 -11.99
CA PHE A 86 -20.55 22.78 -11.90
C PHE A 86 -21.74 22.80 -12.87
N GLU A 87 -22.33 23.96 -13.13
CA GLU A 87 -23.40 24.09 -14.13
C GLU A 87 -22.90 23.87 -15.56
N THR A 88 -21.68 24.31 -15.90
CA THR A 88 -21.07 24.00 -17.20
C THR A 88 -20.76 22.52 -17.36
N MET A 89 -20.49 21.82 -16.25
CA MET A 89 -20.37 20.35 -16.19
C MET A 89 -21.73 19.62 -16.18
N GLY A 90 -22.86 20.35 -16.14
CA GLY A 90 -24.21 19.78 -16.19
C GLY A 90 -24.87 19.54 -14.83
N PHE A 91 -24.21 19.88 -13.71
CA PHE A 91 -24.83 19.82 -12.39
C PHE A 91 -25.70 21.05 -12.13
N ARG A 92 -27.01 20.88 -12.24
CA ARG A 92 -28.00 21.95 -12.00
C ARG A 92 -28.99 21.56 -10.89
N PRO A 93 -29.19 22.41 -9.86
CA PRO A 93 -28.50 23.68 -9.60
C PRO A 93 -27.04 23.46 -9.15
N GLY A 94 -26.09 24.29 -9.61
CA GLY A 94 -24.66 24.08 -9.32
C GLY A 94 -24.25 24.46 -7.89
N ARG A 95 -25.02 25.31 -7.22
CA ARG A 95 -24.69 25.84 -5.89
C ARG A 95 -24.68 24.78 -4.78
N PRO A 96 -25.68 23.88 -4.66
CA PRO A 96 -25.60 22.75 -3.73
C PRO A 96 -24.38 21.85 -3.99
N SER A 97 -24.05 21.56 -5.25
CA SER A 97 -22.86 20.78 -5.62
C SER A 97 -21.56 21.50 -5.25
N ALA A 98 -21.49 22.82 -5.43
CA ALA A 98 -20.37 23.66 -5.02
C ALA A 98 -20.13 23.59 -3.51
N ILE A 99 -21.19 23.74 -2.73
CA ILE A 99 -21.14 23.67 -1.27
C ILE A 99 -20.75 22.25 -0.83
N ALA A 100 -21.40 21.22 -1.37
CA ALA A 100 -21.13 19.83 -1.01
C ALA A 100 -19.68 19.42 -1.33
N SER A 101 -19.18 19.73 -2.53
CA SER A 101 -17.79 19.46 -2.92
C SER A 101 -16.81 20.27 -2.06
N GLY A 102 -17.09 21.56 -1.83
CA GLY A 102 -16.24 22.40 -1.00
C GLY A 102 -16.13 21.89 0.45
N LEU A 103 -17.26 21.50 1.07
CA LEU A 103 -17.28 20.91 2.41
C LEU A 103 -16.60 19.55 2.46
N ALA A 104 -16.83 18.70 1.45
CA ALA A 104 -16.19 17.39 1.37
C ALA A 104 -14.68 17.50 1.23
N GLU A 105 -14.19 18.43 0.41
CA GLU A 105 -12.74 18.65 0.21
C GLU A 105 -12.10 19.35 1.41
N ALA A 106 -12.72 20.39 1.95
CA ALA A 106 -12.20 21.11 3.11
C ALA A 106 -12.22 20.20 4.35
N GLY A 107 -13.38 19.64 4.68
CA GLY A 107 -13.55 18.77 5.83
C GLY A 107 -12.77 17.46 5.67
N GLY A 108 -12.89 16.80 4.52
CA GLY A 108 -12.16 15.57 4.23
C GLY A 108 -10.65 15.78 4.20
N GLY A 109 -10.16 16.89 3.65
CA GLY A 109 -8.75 17.25 3.67
C GLY A 109 -8.20 17.48 5.07
N VAL A 110 -8.94 18.22 5.91
CA VAL A 110 -8.58 18.43 7.32
C VAL A 110 -8.58 17.11 8.09
N LEU A 111 -9.63 16.28 7.94
CA LEU A 111 -9.73 14.99 8.60
C LEU A 111 -8.63 14.02 8.14
N LEU A 112 -8.27 14.06 6.86
CA LEU A 112 -7.16 13.30 6.29
C LEU A 112 -5.85 13.76 6.92
N ALA A 113 -5.53 15.06 6.90
CA ALA A 113 -4.32 15.61 7.50
C ALA A 113 -4.19 15.25 8.99
N LEU A 114 -5.28 15.43 9.75
CA LEU A 114 -5.34 15.09 11.19
C LEU A 114 -5.34 13.58 11.45
N GLY A 115 -5.60 12.75 10.44
CA GLY A 115 -5.52 11.29 10.57
C GLY A 115 -6.72 10.64 11.16
N LEU A 116 -7.79 11.41 11.31
CA LEU A 116 -9.06 10.91 11.75
C LEU A 116 -9.70 10.04 10.64
N ALA A 117 -9.21 10.13 9.40
CA ALA A 117 -9.51 9.18 8.31
C ALA A 117 -8.62 7.92 8.29
N ALA A 118 -7.57 7.84 9.12
CA ALA A 118 -6.66 6.71 9.15
C ALA A 118 -7.26 5.41 9.74
N PRO A 119 -8.22 5.41 10.68
CA PRO A 119 -8.85 4.17 11.13
C PRO A 119 -9.66 3.47 10.02
N ALA A 120 -10.20 4.23 9.05
CA ALA A 120 -10.97 3.67 7.93
C ALA A 120 -10.06 3.06 6.84
N ALA A 121 -8.90 3.65 6.58
CA ALA A 121 -7.92 3.08 5.64
C ALA A 121 -7.17 1.88 6.25
N GLY A 122 -6.94 1.89 7.57
CA GLY A 122 -6.40 0.74 8.31
C GLY A 122 -7.34 -0.47 8.32
N ALA A 123 -8.65 -0.26 8.31
CA ALA A 123 -9.64 -1.35 8.23
C ALA A 123 -9.80 -1.91 6.80
N ALA A 124 -9.61 -1.09 5.75
CA ALA A 124 -9.69 -1.54 4.36
C ALA A 124 -8.40 -2.22 3.87
N ALA A 125 -7.24 -1.83 4.40
CA ALA A 125 -5.96 -2.50 4.16
C ALA A 125 -5.66 -3.62 5.19
N GLY A 126 -6.31 -3.57 6.35
CA GLY A 126 -6.16 -4.50 7.48
C GLY A 126 -7.28 -5.53 7.54
N GLY A 127 -7.57 -6.19 6.41
CA GLY A 127 -8.02 -7.56 6.49
C GLY A 127 -6.86 -8.42 7.00
N GLY A 128 -6.64 -8.43 8.32
CA GLY A 128 -5.70 -9.35 8.97
C GLY A 128 -4.85 -8.72 10.06
N GLY A 129 -5.29 -8.90 11.30
CA GLY A 129 -4.40 -8.95 12.45
C GLY A 129 -4.30 -7.67 13.26
N GLY A 130 -5.11 -7.59 14.31
CA GLY A 130 -4.95 -6.60 15.37
C GLY A 130 -5.92 -6.84 16.52
N GLY A 131 -6.11 -8.10 16.91
CA GLY A 131 -6.70 -8.49 18.18
C GLY A 131 -5.61 -8.94 19.14
N GLY A 132 -5.79 -8.65 20.43
CA GLY A 132 -4.97 -9.14 21.54
C GLY A 132 -4.31 -8.03 22.32
#